data_AF-A0A497KJG3-F1
#
_entry.id   AF-A0A497KJG3-F1
#
_cell.length_a   1.000
_cell.length_b   1.000
_cell.length_c   1.000
_cell.angle_alpha   90.00
_cell.angle_beta   90.00
_cell.angle_gamma   90.00
#
_symmetry.space_group_name_H-M   'P 1'
#
loop_
_entity.id
_entity.type
_entity.pdbx_description
1 polymer ?
#
loop_
_entity_poly.entity_id
_entity_poly.type
_entity_poly.pdbx_seq_one_letter_code
_entity_poly.pdbx_strand_id
1 'polypeptide(L)'
;MIEIDGSKGEGGGQIIRTAIALSAVTGTPVRITNIRVNRPNPGLSHQHLRGAEFLAKITDAEVQGLKLGSKELFFAPRRIKGGDFDVDIKTAGSISLFLQSLIPAALYASDRLRVRVRGGTDVKWSPPIDFLRFILIPALREMGAEIRIELLRRGYYPKGGGLVQVEIEPSALSGFTPPKLGVDLVKGISHASNLPGHVVRRHAESAEKRLLDLGIRSEITLEQVSEISTGSGIFLYSGYKSGSALGERGKPAESVGLEAADSLITELNAESTVDIYLADQLIPFMALADGRSEITVREISLHLETNIRVVEAFLQRTFRVERTNGAVKVLKP
;
A
#
# COMPACT_ATOMS: atom_id res chain seq x y z
N MET A 1 6.40 -18.17 19.79
CA MET A 1 6.57 -18.04 18.33
C MET A 1 5.20 -18.17 17.70
N ILE A 2 4.88 -17.31 16.74
CA ILE A 2 3.63 -17.36 15.96
C ILE A 2 3.84 -18.26 14.74
N GLU A 3 2.84 -19.05 14.39
CA GLU A 3 2.81 -19.86 13.16
C GLU A 3 1.71 -19.36 12.23
N ILE A 4 2.07 -19.13 10.96
CA ILE A 4 1.16 -18.61 9.94
C ILE A 4 1.18 -19.52 8.73
N ASP A 5 -0.01 -19.98 8.34
CA ASP A 5 -0.22 -20.71 7.08
C ASP A 5 -0.48 -19.73 5.93
N GLY A 6 0.52 -19.55 5.07
CA GLY A 6 0.52 -18.70 3.88
C GLY A 6 -0.45 -19.11 2.78
N SER A 7 -1.13 -20.24 2.91
CA SER A 7 -2.21 -20.67 2.00
C SER A 7 -3.59 -20.09 2.35
N LYS A 8 -3.77 -19.58 3.58
CA LYS A 8 -5.05 -19.06 4.07
C LYS A 8 -5.32 -17.64 3.57
N GLY A 9 -6.60 -17.26 3.55
CA GLY A 9 -7.04 -15.94 3.12
C GLY A 9 -6.74 -15.69 1.64
N GLU A 10 -6.16 -14.54 1.32
CA GLU A 10 -5.81 -14.16 -0.06
C GLU A 10 -4.62 -14.97 -0.64
N GLY A 11 -3.92 -15.75 0.20
CA GLY A 11 -2.81 -16.63 -0.20
C GLY A 11 -1.70 -15.91 -0.98
N GLY A 12 -1.54 -14.61 -0.73
CA GLY A 12 -0.72 -13.70 -1.51
C GLY A 12 0.51 -13.20 -0.77
N GLY A 13 1.01 -12.04 -1.19
CA GLY A 13 2.15 -11.40 -0.57
C GLY A 13 1.81 -10.64 0.70
N GLN A 14 0.54 -10.28 0.91
CA GLN A 14 0.11 -9.44 2.05
C GLN A 14 0.42 -10.12 3.38
N ILE A 15 0.12 -11.42 3.48
CA ILE A 15 0.34 -12.21 4.70
C ILE A 15 1.81 -12.15 5.17
N ILE A 16 2.74 -12.16 4.21
CA ILE A 16 4.18 -12.13 4.48
C ILE A 16 4.55 -10.76 5.02
N ARG A 17 4.15 -9.68 4.32
CA ARG A 17 4.48 -8.29 4.67
C ARG A 17 3.98 -7.93 6.06
N THR A 18 2.71 -8.23 6.34
CA THR A 18 2.08 -7.94 7.63
C THR A 18 2.72 -8.76 8.74
N ALA A 19 2.95 -10.07 8.52
CA ALA A 19 3.51 -10.94 9.55
C ALA A 19 4.93 -10.55 9.97
N ILE A 20 5.82 -10.28 9.01
CA ILE A 20 7.20 -9.89 9.33
C ILE A 20 7.26 -8.50 9.97
N ALA A 21 6.38 -7.58 9.57
CA ALA A 21 6.30 -6.25 10.16
C ALA A 21 5.80 -6.32 11.61
N LEU A 22 4.73 -7.08 11.89
CA LEU A 22 4.23 -7.28 13.25
C LEU A 22 5.20 -8.08 14.11
N SER A 23 5.89 -9.08 13.55
CA SER A 23 6.96 -9.78 14.26
C SER A 23 8.03 -8.80 14.71
N ALA A 24 8.48 -7.90 13.82
CA ALA A 24 9.45 -6.86 14.14
C ALA A 24 8.96 -5.93 15.27
N VAL A 25 7.71 -5.46 15.20
CA VAL A 25 7.13 -4.56 16.21
C VAL A 25 6.94 -5.23 17.57
N THR A 26 6.46 -6.47 17.58
CA THR A 26 6.13 -7.22 18.81
C THR A 26 7.33 -7.94 19.43
N GLY A 27 8.46 -8.00 18.73
CA GLY A 27 9.61 -8.83 19.11
C GLY A 27 9.32 -10.34 19.12
N THR A 28 8.18 -10.77 18.59
CA THR A 28 7.74 -12.17 18.64
C THR A 28 8.16 -12.90 17.38
N PRO A 29 8.97 -13.98 17.46
CA PRO A 29 9.35 -14.76 16.29
C PRO A 29 8.15 -15.34 15.54
N VAL A 30 8.26 -15.42 14.21
CA VAL A 30 7.23 -15.98 13.33
C VAL A 30 7.79 -17.01 12.37
N ARG A 31 7.02 -18.08 12.14
CA ARG A 31 7.21 -19.02 11.04
C ARG A 31 6.03 -18.96 10.09
N ILE A 32 6.31 -18.71 8.81
CA ILE A 32 5.31 -18.66 7.75
C ILE A 32 5.55 -19.86 6.83
N THR A 33 4.57 -20.75 6.72
CA THR A 33 4.60 -21.92 5.82
C THR A 33 3.71 -21.70 4.60
N ASN A 34 3.77 -22.59 3.61
CA ASN A 34 2.91 -22.57 2.42
C ASN A 34 2.87 -21.22 1.66
N ILE A 35 4.00 -20.51 1.64
CA ILE A 35 4.08 -19.16 1.08
C ILE A 35 3.64 -19.18 -0.39
N ARG A 36 2.49 -18.53 -0.66
CA ARG A 36 1.93 -18.34 -2.01
C ARG A 36 1.75 -19.64 -2.80
N VAL A 37 1.49 -20.76 -2.12
CA VAL A 37 1.36 -22.09 -2.75
C VAL A 37 0.27 -22.14 -3.84
N ASN A 38 -0.77 -21.31 -3.71
CA ASN A 38 -1.89 -21.23 -4.66
C ASN A 38 -1.70 -20.16 -5.76
N ARG A 39 -0.53 -19.52 -5.87
CA ARG A 39 -0.23 -18.51 -6.90
C ARG A 39 0.53 -19.15 -8.07
N PRO A 40 0.46 -18.60 -9.29
CA PRO A 40 1.17 -19.15 -10.46
C PRO A 40 2.68 -19.30 -10.26
N ASN A 41 3.29 -18.41 -9.47
CA ASN A 41 4.69 -18.47 -9.07
C ASN A 41 4.78 -18.59 -7.54
N PRO A 42 4.77 -19.80 -6.96
CA PRO A 42 4.80 -20.01 -5.52
C PRO A 42 6.08 -19.52 -4.84
N GLY A 43 5.99 -19.34 -3.52
CA GLY A 43 7.11 -18.92 -2.67
C GLY A 43 7.39 -17.41 -2.67
N LEU A 44 8.48 -17.03 -1.99
CA LEU A 44 8.97 -15.65 -1.94
C LEU A 44 9.31 -15.14 -3.35
N SER A 45 8.73 -14.02 -3.75
CA SER A 45 9.14 -13.30 -4.96
C SER A 45 10.17 -12.22 -4.59
N HIS A 46 10.75 -11.54 -5.58
CA HIS A 46 11.77 -10.51 -5.35
C HIS A 46 11.32 -9.42 -4.35
N GLN A 47 10.09 -8.92 -4.46
CA GLN A 47 9.60 -7.88 -3.55
C GLN A 47 9.42 -8.38 -2.10
N HIS A 48 8.97 -9.63 -1.91
CA HIS A 48 8.84 -10.23 -0.58
C HIS A 48 10.22 -10.44 0.04
N LEU A 49 11.15 -10.97 -0.75
CA LEU A 49 12.53 -11.22 -0.33
C LEU A 49 13.20 -9.91 0.10
N ARG A 50 13.12 -8.85 -0.71
CA ARG A 50 13.77 -7.56 -0.41
C ARG A 50 13.16 -6.86 0.81
N GLY A 51 11.84 -6.92 0.98
CA GLY A 51 11.18 -6.43 2.19
C GLY A 51 11.66 -7.17 3.45
N ALA A 52 11.71 -8.51 3.39
CA ALA A 52 12.15 -9.34 4.51
C ALA A 52 13.66 -9.24 4.79
N GLU A 53 14.52 -9.13 3.77
CA GLU A 53 15.95 -8.87 3.93
C GLU A 53 16.20 -7.50 4.59
N PHE A 54 15.47 -6.47 4.16
CA PHE A 54 15.63 -5.15 4.74
C PHE A 54 15.17 -5.12 6.20
N LEU A 55 14.00 -5.70 6.50
CA LEU A 55 13.53 -5.83 7.87
C LEU A 55 14.49 -6.65 8.73
N ALA A 56 15.01 -7.77 8.22
CA ALA A 56 15.99 -8.57 8.94
C ALA A 56 17.25 -7.76 9.26
N LYS A 57 17.73 -6.95 8.30
CA LYS A 57 18.88 -6.06 8.48
C LYS A 57 18.64 -5.02 9.57
N ILE A 58 17.51 -4.31 9.55
CA ILE A 58 17.25 -3.24 10.53
C ILE A 58 16.81 -3.77 11.90
N THR A 59 16.47 -5.06 12.01
CA THR A 59 16.07 -5.69 13.27
C THR A 59 17.10 -6.65 13.86
N ASP A 60 18.27 -6.82 13.22
CA ASP A 60 19.23 -7.90 13.50
C ASP A 60 18.55 -9.29 13.63
N ALA A 61 17.59 -9.58 12.77
CA ALA A 61 16.79 -10.80 12.89
C ALA A 61 17.60 -12.06 12.55
N GLU A 62 17.34 -13.14 13.29
CA GLU A 62 17.66 -14.48 12.83
C GLU A 62 16.62 -14.91 11.77
N VAL A 63 17.09 -15.42 10.64
CA VAL A 63 16.23 -15.80 9.51
C VAL A 63 16.59 -17.15 8.93
N GLN A 64 15.58 -17.93 8.55
CA GLN A 64 15.76 -19.18 7.79
C GLN A 64 14.76 -19.20 6.63
N GLY A 65 15.18 -19.71 5.47
CA GLY A 65 14.31 -19.74 4.28
C GLY A 65 14.20 -18.41 3.52
N LEU A 66 15.02 -17.40 3.87
CA LEU A 66 15.04 -16.10 3.20
C LEU A 66 15.76 -16.17 1.83
N LYS A 67 15.12 -16.83 0.86
CA LYS A 67 15.62 -16.98 -0.52
C LYS A 67 14.47 -16.99 -1.51
N LEU A 68 14.77 -16.62 -2.77
CA LEU A 68 13.78 -16.61 -3.85
C LEU A 68 13.13 -18.00 -4.00
N GLY A 69 11.81 -18.04 -4.16
CA GLY A 69 11.04 -19.26 -4.32
C GLY A 69 10.82 -20.07 -3.03
N SER A 70 11.34 -19.62 -1.88
CA SER A 70 11.11 -20.33 -0.62
C SER A 70 9.63 -20.36 -0.26
N LYS A 71 9.13 -21.53 0.12
CA LYS A 71 7.75 -21.76 0.58
C LYS A 71 7.60 -21.64 2.11
N GLU A 72 8.72 -21.46 2.80
CA GLU A 72 8.76 -21.28 4.24
C GLU A 72 9.75 -20.16 4.61
N LEU A 73 9.40 -19.38 5.63
CA LEU A 73 10.24 -18.33 6.20
C LEU A 73 10.12 -18.37 7.72
N PHE A 74 11.25 -18.49 8.41
CA PHE A 74 11.38 -18.20 9.83
C PHE A 74 12.04 -16.82 9.98
N PHE A 75 11.49 -16.01 10.88
CA PHE A 75 11.95 -14.65 11.16
C PHE A 75 11.84 -14.38 12.67
N ALA A 76 12.98 -14.12 13.32
CA ALA A 76 13.07 -13.82 14.75
C ALA A 76 13.81 -12.49 14.95
N PRO A 77 13.09 -11.36 15.10
CA PRO A 77 13.69 -10.05 15.22
C PRO A 77 14.29 -9.81 16.61
N ARG A 78 15.19 -8.83 16.71
CA ARG A 78 15.71 -8.33 17.98
C ARG A 78 15.19 -6.92 18.24
N ARG A 79 15.93 -5.90 17.82
CA ARG A 79 15.58 -4.48 18.04
C ARG A 79 15.55 -3.76 16.70
N ILE A 80 14.49 -2.99 16.45
CA ILE A 80 14.36 -2.16 15.26
C ILE A 80 15.27 -0.93 15.40
N LYS A 81 16.23 -0.79 14.49
CA LYS A 81 17.19 0.32 14.43
C LYS A 81 16.75 1.38 13.42
N GLY A 82 17.04 2.64 13.74
CA GLY A 82 17.01 3.74 12.77
C GLY A 82 18.27 3.79 11.89
N GLY A 83 18.35 4.80 11.03
CA GLY A 83 19.49 5.09 10.18
C GLY A 83 19.14 5.45 8.74
N ASP A 84 20.17 5.77 7.96
CA ASP A 84 20.08 6.07 6.54
C ASP A 84 20.40 4.83 5.69
N PHE A 85 19.54 4.53 4.72
CA PHE A 85 19.68 3.34 3.88
C PHE A 85 19.39 3.60 2.40
N ASP A 86 20.12 2.92 1.54
CA ASP A 86 19.80 2.77 0.12
C ASP A 86 19.33 1.34 -0.15
N VAL A 87 18.15 1.20 -0.73
CA VAL A 87 17.53 -0.08 -1.07
C VAL A 87 17.25 -0.13 -2.57
N ASP A 88 17.62 -1.24 -3.20
CA ASP A 88 17.28 -1.53 -4.59
C ASP A 88 16.49 -2.83 -4.63
N ILE A 89 15.18 -2.71 -4.89
CA ILE A 89 14.26 -3.86 -4.99
C ILE A 89 14.60 -4.72 -6.21
N LYS A 90 15.35 -4.16 -7.16
CA LYS A 90 15.66 -4.68 -8.50
C LYS A 90 14.43 -4.66 -9.41
N THR A 91 14.70 -4.46 -10.71
CA THR A 91 13.71 -4.38 -11.78
C THR A 91 12.54 -3.44 -11.41
N ALA A 92 11.31 -3.86 -11.66
CA ALA A 92 10.09 -3.12 -11.36
C ALA A 92 9.35 -3.69 -10.13
N GLY A 93 10.07 -4.26 -9.14
CA GLY A 93 9.44 -4.64 -7.87
C GLY A 93 8.82 -3.42 -7.17
N SER A 94 7.61 -3.58 -6.65
CA SER A 94 6.79 -2.45 -6.15
C SER A 94 7.41 -1.80 -4.91
N ILE A 95 7.72 -0.51 -5.01
CA ILE A 95 8.15 0.32 -3.88
C ILE A 95 7.03 0.42 -2.85
N SER A 96 5.78 0.59 -3.28
CA SER A 96 4.61 0.67 -2.40
C SER A 96 4.47 -0.57 -1.51
N LEU A 97 4.62 -1.77 -2.08
CA LEU A 97 4.56 -3.02 -1.30
C LEU A 97 5.78 -3.21 -0.40
N PHE A 98 6.95 -2.74 -0.80
CA PHE A 98 8.11 -2.71 0.09
C PHE A 98 7.83 -1.81 1.31
N LEU A 99 7.30 -0.61 1.07
CA LEU A 99 6.95 0.35 2.13
C LEU A 99 5.83 -0.17 3.04
N GLN A 100 4.86 -0.93 2.53
CA GLN A 100 3.86 -1.60 3.39
C GLN A 100 4.49 -2.57 4.40
N SER A 101 5.60 -3.22 4.06
CA SER A 101 6.34 -4.06 5.02
C SER A 101 7.12 -3.21 6.03
N LEU A 102 7.69 -2.10 5.55
CA LEU A 102 8.61 -1.28 6.34
C LEU A 102 7.90 -0.38 7.35
N ILE A 103 6.88 0.36 6.91
CA ILE A 103 6.29 1.46 7.68
C ILE A 103 5.80 1.00 9.07
N PRO A 104 5.07 -0.12 9.24
CA PRO A 104 4.63 -0.52 10.57
C PRO A 104 5.79 -0.75 11.55
N ALA A 105 6.90 -1.34 11.08
CA ALA A 105 8.08 -1.56 11.91
C ALA A 105 8.85 -0.25 12.17
N ALA A 106 9.01 0.58 11.14
CA ALA A 106 9.78 1.82 11.24
C ALA A 106 9.23 2.81 12.27
N LEU A 107 7.90 2.84 12.48
CA LEU A 107 7.27 3.67 13.52
C LEU A 107 7.68 3.29 14.95
N TYR A 108 8.24 2.09 15.16
CA TYR A 108 8.72 1.59 16.45
C TYR A 108 10.24 1.41 16.46
N ALA A 109 10.95 2.04 15.52
CA ALA A 109 12.40 2.07 15.50
C ALA A 109 12.97 2.86 16.69
N SER A 110 14.23 2.58 17.03
CA SER A 110 14.93 3.32 18.09
C SER A 110 15.25 4.78 17.77
N ASP A 111 15.24 5.12 16.49
CA ASP A 111 15.63 6.42 15.93
C ASP A 111 15.02 6.56 14.53
N ARG A 112 15.07 7.75 13.96
CA ARG A 112 14.61 8.06 12.60
C ARG A 112 15.14 7.08 11.57
N LEU A 113 14.30 6.70 10.62
CA LEU A 113 14.67 5.90 9.47
C LEU A 113 14.50 6.70 8.18
N ARG A 114 15.58 6.87 7.42
CA ARG A 114 15.55 7.49 6.09
C ARG A 114 15.98 6.46 5.05
N VAL A 115 15.13 6.21 4.06
CA VAL A 115 15.40 5.20 3.04
C VAL A 115 15.21 5.78 1.64
N ARG A 116 16.22 5.61 0.80
CA ARG A 116 16.12 5.83 -0.64
C ARG A 116 15.88 4.49 -1.31
N VAL A 117 14.69 4.32 -1.89
CA VAL A 117 14.23 3.06 -2.46
C VAL A 117 14.17 3.16 -3.98
N ARG A 118 14.83 2.24 -4.67
CA ARG A 118 14.75 2.06 -6.12
C ARG A 118 13.87 0.86 -6.49
N GLY A 119 13.00 1.02 -7.47
CA GLY A 119 12.06 -0.02 -7.90
C GLY A 119 10.98 0.50 -8.86
N GLY A 120 9.81 -0.13 -8.85
CA GLY A 120 8.61 0.32 -9.55
C GLY A 120 7.73 1.19 -8.65
N THR A 121 7.33 2.37 -9.12
CA THR A 121 6.38 3.27 -8.45
C THR A 121 4.94 3.00 -8.89
N ASP A 122 4.78 2.56 -10.14
CA ASP A 122 3.50 2.43 -10.83
C ASP A 122 3.51 1.10 -11.60
N VAL A 123 3.17 0.02 -10.89
CA VAL A 123 3.24 -1.36 -11.41
C VAL A 123 1.99 -2.15 -11.06
N LYS A 124 1.65 -3.13 -11.91
CA LYS A 124 0.44 -3.95 -11.77
C LYS A 124 0.39 -4.66 -10.41
N TRP A 125 -0.83 -4.87 -9.92
CA TRP A 125 -1.13 -5.63 -8.70
C TRP A 125 -0.46 -5.04 -7.43
N SER A 126 -0.22 -3.74 -7.43
CA SER A 126 0.22 -2.98 -6.27
C SER A 126 -0.38 -1.58 -6.29
N PRO A 127 -0.56 -0.93 -5.13
CA PRO A 127 -0.94 0.47 -5.11
C PRO A 127 0.10 1.33 -5.82
N PRO A 128 -0.29 2.30 -6.67
CA PRO A 128 0.65 3.29 -7.18
C PRO A 128 1.24 4.09 -6.01
N ILE A 129 2.45 4.63 -6.17
CA ILE A 129 3.10 5.39 -5.10
C ILE A 129 2.26 6.59 -4.63
N ASP A 130 1.45 7.15 -5.53
CA ASP A 130 0.55 8.26 -5.24
C ASP A 130 -0.58 7.87 -4.27
N PHE A 131 -0.99 6.60 -4.24
CA PHE A 131 -1.88 6.10 -3.19
C PHE A 131 -1.24 6.25 -1.80
N LEU A 132 0.05 5.93 -1.66
CA LEU A 132 0.74 6.14 -0.39
C LEU A 132 0.80 7.64 -0.06
N ARG A 133 1.21 8.48 -1.03
CA ARG A 133 1.43 9.93 -0.81
C ARG A 133 0.16 10.68 -0.44
N PHE A 134 -0.98 10.34 -1.04
CA PHE A 134 -2.21 11.13 -0.93
C PHE A 134 -3.34 10.45 -0.15
N ILE A 135 -3.25 9.15 0.14
CA ILE A 135 -4.28 8.42 0.90
C ILE A 135 -3.72 7.82 2.18
N LEU A 136 -2.80 6.85 2.09
CA LEU A 136 -2.34 6.13 3.28
C LEU A 136 -1.56 7.03 4.24
N ILE A 137 -0.54 7.75 3.76
CA ILE A 137 0.30 8.59 4.64
C ILE A 137 -0.51 9.71 5.31
N PRO A 138 -1.43 10.43 4.62
CA PRO A 138 -2.33 11.35 5.30
C PRO A 138 -3.16 10.70 6.41
N ALA A 139 -3.76 9.52 6.17
CA ALA A 139 -4.50 8.80 7.20
C ALA A 139 -3.61 8.42 8.40
N LEU A 140 -2.38 7.94 8.16
CA LEU A 140 -1.44 7.62 9.23
C LEU A 140 -0.99 8.86 10.01
N ARG A 141 -0.85 10.02 9.36
CA ARG A 141 -0.53 11.27 10.05
C ARG A 141 -1.65 11.71 10.99
N GLU A 142 -2.91 11.49 10.63
CA GLU A 142 -4.04 11.72 11.53
C GLU A 142 -4.05 10.76 12.72
N MET A 143 -3.46 9.58 12.56
CA MET A 143 -3.19 8.66 13.67
C MET A 143 -1.98 9.09 14.52
N GLY A 144 -1.24 10.12 14.13
CA GLY A 144 -0.05 10.61 14.84
C GLY A 144 1.29 10.15 14.25
N ALA A 145 1.30 9.49 13.09
CA ALA A 145 2.54 9.07 12.44
C ALA A 145 3.29 10.24 11.80
N GLU A 146 4.59 10.35 12.06
CA GLU A 146 5.47 11.30 11.38
C GLU A 146 6.20 10.63 10.21
N ILE A 147 5.58 10.68 9.03
CA ILE A 147 6.10 10.08 7.80
C ILE A 147 6.16 11.12 6.68
N ARG A 148 7.26 11.14 5.92
CA ARG A 148 7.40 11.91 4.67
C ARG A 148 7.80 10.99 3.52
N ILE A 149 7.07 11.08 2.41
CA ILE A 149 7.38 10.37 1.17
C ILE A 149 7.56 11.39 0.06
N GLU A 150 8.71 11.33 -0.59
CA GLU A 150 9.07 12.15 -1.74
C GLU A 150 9.31 11.24 -2.96
N LEU A 151 8.49 11.42 -3.98
CA LEU A 151 8.68 10.77 -5.28
C LEU A 151 9.70 11.58 -6.08
N LEU A 152 10.91 11.05 -6.21
CA LEU A 152 11.99 11.69 -6.95
C LEU A 152 11.97 11.32 -8.44
N ARG A 153 11.51 10.10 -8.77
CA ARG A 153 11.44 9.59 -10.13
C ARG A 153 10.44 8.46 -10.25
N ARG A 154 9.65 8.43 -11.33
CA ARG A 154 8.74 7.32 -11.63
C ARG A 154 9.45 6.10 -12.21
N GLY A 155 8.89 4.93 -11.94
CA GLY A 155 9.40 3.63 -12.35
C GLY A 155 8.28 2.68 -12.77
N TYR A 156 8.35 2.20 -14.01
CA TYR A 156 7.36 1.31 -14.63
C TYR A 156 7.95 -0.05 -14.97
N TYR A 157 7.11 -1.07 -15.03
CA TYR A 157 7.48 -2.38 -15.56
C TYR A 157 7.90 -2.28 -17.05
N PRO A 158 8.92 -3.03 -17.51
CA PRO A 158 9.71 -4.03 -16.79
C PRO A 158 10.98 -3.49 -16.10
N LYS A 159 11.48 -2.32 -16.53
CA LYS A 159 12.78 -1.82 -16.10
C LYS A 159 12.78 -1.30 -14.66
N GLY A 160 11.65 -0.73 -14.22
CA GLY A 160 11.53 0.01 -12.97
C GLY A 160 12.36 1.28 -13.00
N GLY A 161 13.31 1.40 -12.07
CA GLY A 161 14.21 2.55 -11.98
C GLY A 161 13.59 3.77 -11.31
N GLY A 162 12.36 3.68 -10.83
CA GLY A 162 11.75 4.70 -9.98
C GLY A 162 12.56 4.88 -8.70
N LEU A 163 12.46 6.06 -8.11
CA LEU A 163 13.21 6.45 -6.93
C LEU A 163 12.28 7.20 -5.98
N VAL A 164 12.17 6.70 -4.76
CA VAL A 164 11.39 7.30 -3.68
C VAL A 164 12.30 7.50 -2.48
N GLN A 165 12.23 8.67 -1.87
CA GLN A 165 12.83 8.92 -0.57
C GLN A 165 11.73 8.91 0.49
N VAL A 166 11.93 8.12 1.54
CA VAL A 166 11.03 8.06 2.69
C VAL A 166 11.79 8.41 3.96
N GLU A 167 11.18 9.20 4.82
CA GLU A 167 11.65 9.53 6.17
C GLU A 167 10.52 9.17 7.14
N ILE A 168 10.84 8.40 8.17
CA ILE A 168 9.89 7.91 9.18
C ILE A 168 10.50 8.17 10.55
N GLU A 169 9.81 8.95 11.37
CA GLU A 169 10.16 9.15 12.77
C GLU A 169 9.43 8.11 13.64
N PRO A 170 10.06 7.60 14.72
CA PRO A 170 9.37 6.80 15.71
C PRO A 170 8.16 7.54 16.27
N SER A 171 6.98 6.94 16.18
CA SER A 171 5.71 7.61 16.51
C SER A 171 4.76 6.66 17.25
N ALA A 172 4.10 7.17 18.29
CA ALA A 172 2.98 6.47 18.89
C ALA A 172 1.70 6.75 18.08
N LEU A 173 0.95 5.70 17.76
CA LEU A 173 -0.30 5.83 17.02
C LEU A 173 -1.49 5.95 17.95
N SER A 174 -2.47 6.75 17.55
CA SER A 174 -3.75 6.95 18.20
C SER A 174 -4.90 6.46 17.33
N GLY A 175 -6.04 6.21 17.97
CA GLY A 175 -7.23 5.66 17.34
C GLY A 175 -7.72 6.49 16.15
N PHE A 176 -8.15 5.81 15.09
CA PHE A 176 -8.58 6.43 13.84
C PHE A 176 -10.09 6.25 13.62
N THR A 177 -10.84 7.35 13.53
CA THR A 177 -12.27 7.31 13.17
C THR A 177 -12.56 8.43 12.16
N PRO A 178 -12.27 8.21 10.86
CA PRO A 178 -12.45 9.23 9.85
C PRO A 178 -13.94 9.56 9.68
N PRO A 179 -14.29 10.84 9.48
CA PRO A 179 -15.66 11.21 9.19
C PRO A 179 -16.08 10.66 7.82
N LYS A 180 -17.39 10.48 7.63
CA LYS A 180 -17.93 10.30 6.29
C LYS A 180 -17.83 11.62 5.54
N LEU A 181 -17.04 11.65 4.47
CA LEU A 181 -16.84 12.84 3.65
C LEU A 181 -17.81 12.86 2.48
N GLY A 182 -18.33 14.06 2.16
CA GLY A 182 -18.97 14.32 0.87
C GLY A 182 -17.95 14.39 -0.25
N VAL A 183 -18.43 14.55 -1.49
CA VAL A 183 -17.58 14.71 -2.68
C VAL A 183 -17.63 16.16 -3.13
N ASP A 184 -16.64 16.94 -2.72
CA ASP A 184 -16.57 18.37 -3.09
C ASP A 184 -15.69 18.61 -4.34
N LEU A 185 -14.57 17.88 -4.42
CA LEU A 185 -13.55 18.01 -5.46
C LEU A 185 -12.73 16.72 -5.55
N VAL A 186 -12.63 16.14 -6.74
CA VAL A 186 -11.68 15.06 -7.03
C VAL A 186 -10.34 15.66 -7.44
N LYS A 187 -9.26 15.26 -6.77
CA LYS A 187 -7.89 15.61 -7.16
C LYS A 187 -7.26 14.44 -7.91
N GLY A 188 -6.29 14.72 -8.76
CA GLY A 188 -5.60 13.67 -9.46
C GLY A 188 -4.25 14.04 -10.04
N ILE A 189 -3.52 13.02 -10.47
CA ILE A 189 -2.28 13.14 -11.23
C ILE A 189 -2.34 12.19 -12.41
N SER A 190 -2.25 12.74 -13.61
CA SER A 190 -2.06 12.00 -14.84
C SER A 190 -0.60 12.09 -15.25
N HIS A 191 0.08 10.95 -15.33
CA HIS A 191 1.52 10.91 -15.51
C HIS A 191 1.97 10.03 -16.68
N ALA A 192 3.04 10.42 -17.37
CA ALA A 192 3.68 9.60 -18.38
C ALA A 192 5.18 9.87 -18.47
N SER A 193 5.96 8.80 -18.68
CA SER A 193 7.39 8.84 -18.93
C SER A 193 7.71 8.31 -20.33
N ASN A 194 8.55 9.03 -21.07
CA ASN A 194 9.00 8.67 -22.43
C ASN A 194 7.85 8.43 -23.41
N LEU A 195 6.76 9.19 -23.26
CA LEU A 195 5.58 9.15 -24.12
C LEU A 195 5.18 10.58 -24.54
N PRO A 196 4.46 10.73 -25.66
CA PRO A 196 4.00 12.04 -26.11
C PRO A 196 3.10 12.73 -25.07
N GLY A 197 3.17 14.06 -24.96
CA GLY A 197 2.43 14.82 -23.96
C GLY A 197 0.91 14.77 -24.12
N HIS A 198 0.40 14.38 -25.29
CA HIS A 198 -1.04 14.15 -25.45
C HIS A 198 -1.54 12.93 -24.66
N VAL A 199 -0.68 12.01 -24.22
CA VAL A 199 -1.08 10.85 -23.43
C VAL A 199 -1.63 11.28 -22.07
N VAL A 200 -0.89 12.13 -21.33
CA VAL A 200 -1.36 12.61 -20.02
C VAL A 200 -2.60 13.48 -20.12
N ARG A 201 -2.71 14.29 -21.19
CA ARG A 201 -3.92 15.08 -21.46
C ARG A 201 -5.14 14.19 -21.71
N ARG A 202 -5.02 13.20 -22.60
CA ARG A 202 -6.12 12.28 -22.92
C ARG A 202 -6.58 11.43 -21.73
N HIS A 203 -5.66 11.03 -20.84
CA HIS A 203 -6.03 10.42 -19.56
C HIS A 203 -6.91 11.39 -18.74
N ALA A 204 -6.43 12.61 -18.52
CA ALA A 204 -7.08 13.60 -17.67
C ALA A 204 -8.44 14.02 -18.23
N GLU A 205 -8.50 14.42 -19.50
CA GLU A 205 -9.73 14.84 -20.19
C GLU A 205 -10.81 13.74 -20.15
N SER A 206 -10.42 12.48 -20.34
CA SER A 206 -11.36 11.36 -20.27
C SER A 206 -11.89 11.13 -18.85
N ALA A 207 -11.04 11.26 -17.83
CA ALA A 207 -11.45 11.14 -16.43
C ALA A 207 -12.33 12.33 -15.99
N GLU A 208 -11.92 13.55 -16.33
CA GLU A 208 -12.64 14.80 -16.04
C GLU A 208 -14.03 14.77 -16.66
N LYS A 209 -14.14 14.38 -17.94
CA LYS A 209 -15.43 14.24 -18.61
C LYS A 209 -16.33 13.25 -17.86
N ARG A 210 -15.80 12.07 -17.51
CA ARG A 210 -16.57 11.04 -16.82
C ARG A 210 -17.08 11.50 -15.45
N LEU A 211 -16.25 12.23 -14.70
CA LEU A 211 -16.63 12.80 -13.41
C LEU A 211 -17.65 13.94 -13.56
N LEU A 212 -17.48 14.79 -14.57
CA LEU A 212 -18.38 15.90 -14.86
C LEU A 212 -19.78 15.44 -15.28
N ASP A 213 -19.89 14.32 -16.00
CA ASP A 213 -21.18 13.69 -16.34
C ASP A 213 -22.01 13.34 -15.09
N LEU A 214 -21.38 13.22 -13.92
CA LEU A 214 -22.02 13.01 -12.61
C LEU A 214 -22.06 14.26 -11.73
N GLY A 215 -21.71 15.42 -12.28
CA GLY A 215 -21.64 16.70 -11.54
C GLY A 215 -20.44 16.81 -10.59
N ILE A 216 -19.45 15.92 -10.71
CA ILE A 216 -18.27 15.93 -9.83
C ILE A 216 -17.17 16.78 -10.48
N ARG A 217 -16.75 17.83 -9.78
CA ARG A 217 -15.61 18.66 -10.21
C ARG A 217 -14.30 17.93 -9.98
N SER A 218 -13.32 18.19 -10.83
CA SER A 218 -11.98 17.62 -10.68
C SER A 218 -10.86 18.58 -11.04
N GLU A 219 -9.70 18.36 -10.41
CA GLU A 219 -8.43 19.05 -10.64
C GLU A 219 -7.33 17.99 -10.84
N ILE A 220 -6.91 17.77 -12.08
CA ILE A 220 -5.92 16.74 -12.43
C ILE A 220 -4.61 17.40 -12.87
N THR A 221 -3.54 17.16 -12.13
CA THR A 221 -2.19 17.61 -12.49
C THR A 221 -1.63 16.75 -13.61
N LEU A 222 -1.01 17.37 -14.61
CA LEU A 222 -0.36 16.67 -15.72
C LEU A 222 1.15 16.58 -15.49
N GLU A 223 1.69 15.37 -15.49
CA GLU A 223 3.12 15.10 -15.26
C GLU A 223 3.71 14.35 -16.46
N GLN A 224 4.45 15.05 -17.32
CA GLN A 224 5.18 14.42 -18.42
C GLN A 224 6.68 14.51 -18.16
N VAL A 225 7.35 13.36 -18.09
CA VAL A 225 8.77 13.27 -17.78
C VAL A 225 9.51 12.39 -18.80
N SER A 226 10.85 12.44 -18.76
CA SER A 226 11.71 11.56 -19.55
C SER A 226 12.66 10.85 -18.60
N GLU A 227 12.34 9.61 -18.24
CA GLU A 227 13.02 8.85 -17.18
C GLU A 227 13.51 7.48 -17.68
N ILE A 228 14.03 6.64 -16.77
CA ILE A 228 14.64 5.34 -17.10
C ILE A 228 13.65 4.38 -17.79
N SER A 229 12.39 4.36 -17.35
CA SER A 229 11.36 3.46 -17.86
C SER A 229 10.23 4.22 -18.54
N THR A 230 9.68 3.60 -19.58
CA THR A 230 8.51 4.09 -20.31
C THR A 230 7.25 3.55 -19.66
N GLY A 231 6.26 4.42 -19.45
CA GLY A 231 4.97 4.03 -18.92
C GLY A 231 4.09 5.24 -18.65
N SER A 232 2.82 5.00 -18.36
CA SER A 232 1.87 6.04 -18.00
C SER A 232 0.82 5.52 -17.04
N GLY A 233 0.08 6.43 -16.43
CA GLY A 233 -1.03 6.10 -15.55
C GLY A 233 -1.75 7.35 -15.11
N ILE A 234 -2.78 7.14 -14.31
CA ILE A 234 -3.54 8.19 -13.66
C ILE A 234 -3.96 7.71 -12.28
N PHE A 235 -3.86 8.60 -11.30
CA PHE A 235 -4.33 8.40 -9.94
C PHE A 235 -5.30 9.52 -9.58
N LEU A 236 -6.49 9.16 -9.10
CA LEU A 236 -7.56 10.07 -8.71
C LEU A 236 -7.94 9.79 -7.26
N TYR A 237 -8.29 10.82 -6.51
CA TYR A 237 -8.70 10.67 -5.12
C TYR A 237 -9.60 11.82 -4.63
N SER A 238 -10.41 11.51 -3.61
CA SER A 238 -11.20 12.46 -2.83
C SER A 238 -11.39 11.91 -1.43
N GLY A 239 -10.94 12.63 -0.41
CA GLY A 239 -10.85 12.09 0.95
C GLY A 239 -9.99 10.82 1.00
N TYR A 240 -10.50 9.76 1.60
CA TYR A 240 -9.83 8.44 1.70
C TYR A 240 -10.27 7.44 0.64
N LYS A 241 -10.77 7.93 -0.50
CA LYS A 241 -11.22 7.12 -1.62
C LYS A 241 -10.41 7.44 -2.85
N SER A 242 -10.05 6.40 -3.60
CA SER A 242 -9.17 6.52 -4.74
C SER A 242 -9.62 5.66 -5.93
N GLY A 243 -9.13 6.02 -7.10
CA GLY A 243 -9.22 5.23 -8.33
C GLY A 243 -7.94 5.41 -9.14
N SER A 244 -7.49 4.35 -9.79
CA SER A 244 -6.25 4.42 -10.57
C SER A 244 -6.26 3.44 -11.73
N ALA A 245 -5.51 3.78 -12.77
CA ALA A 245 -5.29 2.90 -13.90
C ALA A 245 -3.90 3.11 -14.48
N LEU A 246 -3.30 2.02 -14.97
CA LEU A 246 -2.03 2.04 -15.68
C LEU A 246 -2.26 2.00 -17.19
N GLY A 247 -1.41 2.73 -17.91
CA GLY A 247 -1.26 2.61 -19.35
C GLY A 247 -0.58 1.30 -19.71
N GLU A 248 -0.99 0.72 -20.84
CA GLU A 248 -0.43 -0.52 -21.36
C GLU A 248 -0.25 -0.41 -22.87
N ARG A 249 0.69 -1.17 -23.43
CA ARG A 249 0.93 -1.15 -24.88
C ARG A 249 -0.34 -1.58 -25.62
N GLY A 250 -0.84 -0.70 -26.50
CA GLY A 250 -2.07 -0.94 -27.27
C GLY A 250 -3.36 -0.51 -26.56
N LYS A 251 -3.30 -0.12 -25.28
CA LYS A 251 -4.45 0.42 -24.55
C LYS A 251 -4.61 1.92 -24.84
N PRO A 252 -5.79 2.40 -25.28
CA PRO A 252 -6.04 3.82 -25.49
C PRO A 252 -5.89 4.64 -24.19
N ALA A 253 -5.41 5.87 -24.32
CA ALA A 253 -5.23 6.79 -23.21
C ALA A 253 -6.57 7.14 -22.52
N GLU A 254 -7.63 7.31 -23.30
CA GLU A 254 -8.98 7.58 -22.79
C GLU A 254 -9.48 6.42 -21.93
N SER A 255 -9.23 5.17 -22.34
CA SER A 255 -9.61 4.00 -21.54
C SER A 255 -8.93 4.01 -20.17
N VAL A 256 -7.66 4.44 -20.09
CA VAL A 256 -6.95 4.58 -18.82
C VAL A 256 -7.61 5.65 -17.93
N GLY A 257 -7.95 6.81 -18.50
CA GLY A 257 -8.67 7.87 -17.79
C GLY A 257 -10.04 7.42 -17.28
N LEU A 258 -10.82 6.78 -18.15
CA LEU A 258 -12.16 6.28 -17.85
C LEU A 258 -12.14 5.23 -16.75
N GLU A 259 -11.25 4.22 -16.84
CA GLU A 259 -11.15 3.16 -15.83
C GLU A 259 -10.82 3.69 -14.44
N ALA A 260 -9.90 4.66 -14.34
CA ALA A 260 -9.58 5.26 -13.06
C ALA A 260 -10.75 6.06 -12.48
N ALA A 261 -11.48 6.80 -13.33
CA ALA A 261 -12.67 7.54 -12.93
C ALA A 261 -13.78 6.59 -12.47
N ASP A 262 -14.09 5.53 -13.22
CA ASP A 262 -15.11 4.55 -12.84
C ASP A 262 -14.75 3.79 -11.56
N SER A 263 -13.46 3.46 -11.38
CA SER A 263 -12.97 2.88 -10.12
C SER A 263 -13.20 3.81 -8.94
N LEU A 264 -12.89 5.10 -9.07
CA LEU A 264 -13.13 6.09 -8.01
C LEU A 264 -14.63 6.28 -7.75
N ILE A 265 -15.44 6.42 -8.81
CA ILE A 265 -16.90 6.61 -8.71
C ILE A 265 -17.54 5.46 -7.93
N THR A 266 -17.07 4.22 -8.13
CA THR A 266 -17.54 3.05 -7.37
C THR A 266 -17.35 3.25 -5.86
N GLU A 267 -16.20 3.76 -5.44
CA GLU A 267 -15.93 4.05 -4.03
C GLU A 267 -16.73 5.27 -3.55
N LEU A 268 -16.82 6.34 -4.37
CA LEU A 268 -17.55 7.56 -4.02
C LEU A 268 -19.04 7.32 -3.77
N ASN A 269 -19.66 6.45 -4.56
CA ASN A 269 -21.06 6.06 -4.42
C ASN A 269 -21.34 5.20 -3.17
N ALA A 270 -20.31 4.64 -2.55
CA ALA A 270 -20.46 3.85 -1.34
C ALA A 270 -20.61 4.74 -0.10
N GLU A 271 -21.42 4.26 0.85
CA GLU A 271 -21.63 4.90 2.16
C GLU A 271 -20.41 4.79 3.10
N SER A 272 -19.29 4.23 2.61
CA SER A 272 -18.07 3.98 3.36
C SER A 272 -17.23 5.24 3.62
N THR A 273 -16.47 5.24 4.73
CA THR A 273 -15.50 6.29 5.08
C THR A 273 -14.20 6.17 4.30
N VAL A 274 -13.82 4.94 3.91
CA VAL A 274 -12.59 4.64 3.17
C VAL A 274 -12.87 3.73 1.97
N ASP A 275 -11.96 3.70 0.99
CA ASP A 275 -12.00 2.70 -0.08
C ASP A 275 -11.51 1.31 0.38
N ILE A 276 -11.73 0.31 -0.49
CA ILE A 276 -11.36 -1.09 -0.21
C ILE A 276 -9.86 -1.31 0.03
N TYR A 277 -8.99 -0.48 -0.57
CA TYR A 277 -7.54 -0.65 -0.52
C TYR A 277 -6.93 -0.01 0.72
N LEU A 278 -7.48 1.13 1.15
CA LEU A 278 -7.08 1.75 2.40
C LEU A 278 -7.59 0.93 3.58
N ALA A 279 -8.80 0.38 3.47
CA ALA A 279 -9.39 -0.43 4.54
C ALA A 279 -8.47 -1.60 4.93
N ASP A 280 -7.93 -2.36 3.97
CA ASP A 280 -7.01 -3.45 4.30
C ASP A 280 -5.66 -2.94 4.82
N GLN A 281 -5.14 -1.82 4.29
CA GLN A 281 -3.85 -1.26 4.68
C GLN A 281 -3.86 -0.62 6.07
N LEU A 282 -5.01 -0.14 6.56
CA LEU A 282 -5.15 0.43 7.89
C LEU A 282 -5.14 -0.61 9.01
N ILE A 283 -5.50 -1.87 8.74
CA ILE A 283 -5.68 -2.89 9.78
C ILE A 283 -4.46 -3.06 10.70
N PRO A 284 -3.21 -3.19 10.21
CA PRO A 284 -2.05 -3.29 11.09
C PRO A 284 -1.86 -2.04 11.97
N PHE A 285 -2.16 -0.85 11.44
CA PHE A 285 -2.01 0.42 12.16
C PHE A 285 -3.11 0.62 13.19
N MET A 286 -4.37 0.33 12.86
CA MET A 286 -5.50 0.36 13.80
C MET A 286 -5.26 -0.57 14.99
N ALA A 287 -4.62 -1.72 14.76
CA ALA A 287 -4.31 -2.67 15.81
C ALA A 287 -3.21 -2.18 16.75
N LEU A 288 -2.18 -1.55 16.18
CA LEU A 288 -1.03 -0.97 16.87
C LEU A 288 -1.35 0.35 17.60
N ALA A 289 -2.37 1.09 17.14
CA ALA A 289 -2.79 2.34 17.74
C ALA A 289 -3.40 2.18 19.14
N ASP A 290 -3.19 3.17 20.00
CA ASP A 290 -3.88 3.28 21.27
C ASP A 290 -5.26 3.91 21.09
N GLY A 291 -6.26 3.35 21.77
CA GLY A 291 -7.65 3.78 21.68
C GLY A 291 -8.44 3.14 20.54
N ARG A 292 -9.70 3.57 20.42
CA ARG A 292 -10.69 3.05 19.49
C ARG A 292 -10.34 3.43 18.05
N SER A 293 -10.38 2.47 17.13
CA SER A 293 -10.35 2.76 15.69
C SER A 293 -11.56 2.17 14.99
N GLU A 294 -12.21 2.95 14.15
CA GLU A 294 -13.42 2.56 13.43
C GLU A 294 -13.39 3.11 12.01
N ILE A 295 -13.59 2.23 11.03
CA ILE A 295 -13.76 2.60 9.62
C ILE A 295 -14.97 1.87 9.05
N THR A 296 -15.55 2.41 7.98
CA THR A 296 -16.49 1.69 7.13
C THR A 296 -15.92 1.52 5.73
N VAL A 297 -16.18 0.37 5.12
CA VAL A 297 -15.74 -0.02 3.77
C VAL A 297 -16.93 -0.63 3.02
N ARG A 298 -16.99 -0.48 1.69
CA ARG A 298 -18.15 -0.94 0.91
C ARG A 298 -18.33 -2.47 0.90
N GLU A 299 -17.22 -3.21 0.99
CA GLU A 299 -17.23 -4.67 1.03
C GLU A 299 -16.01 -5.22 1.77
N ILE A 300 -16.11 -6.47 2.23
CA ILE A 300 -14.99 -7.20 2.83
C ILE A 300 -14.15 -7.80 1.71
N SER A 301 -12.91 -7.33 1.56
CA SER A 301 -11.94 -7.93 0.64
C SER A 301 -11.19 -9.08 1.30
N LEU A 302 -10.69 -10.03 0.50
CA LEU A 302 -9.82 -11.11 1.01
C LEU A 302 -8.53 -10.55 1.67
N HIS A 303 -8.03 -9.40 1.22
CA HIS A 303 -6.87 -8.75 1.81
C HIS A 303 -7.19 -8.22 3.21
N LEU A 304 -8.38 -7.62 3.39
CA LEU A 304 -8.86 -7.13 4.67
C LEU A 304 -9.00 -8.26 5.69
N GLU A 305 -9.67 -9.36 5.31
CA GLU A 305 -9.80 -10.55 6.18
C GLU A 305 -8.45 -11.14 6.54
N THR A 306 -7.54 -11.22 5.56
CA THR A 306 -6.18 -11.74 5.78
C THR A 306 -5.42 -10.88 6.77
N ASN A 307 -5.47 -9.54 6.63
CA ASN A 307 -4.78 -8.65 7.56
C ASN A 307 -5.36 -8.74 8.97
N ILE A 308 -6.69 -8.80 9.14
CA ILE A 308 -7.32 -8.97 10.46
C ILE A 308 -6.81 -10.24 11.12
N ARG A 309 -6.85 -11.37 10.39
CA ARG A 309 -6.40 -12.67 10.92
C ARG A 309 -4.92 -12.66 11.33
N VAL A 310 -4.05 -12.07 10.52
CA VAL A 310 -2.61 -11.99 10.84
C VAL A 310 -2.40 -11.13 12.06
N VAL A 311 -3.07 -9.98 12.12
CA VAL A 311 -2.97 -9.07 13.24
C VAL A 311 -3.44 -9.72 14.54
N GLU A 312 -4.58 -10.40 14.54
CA GLU A 312 -5.13 -11.10 15.71
C GLU A 312 -4.23 -12.25 16.18
N ALA A 313 -3.43 -12.84 15.28
CA ALA A 313 -2.45 -13.86 15.65
C ALA A 313 -1.26 -13.27 16.44
N PHE A 314 -0.88 -12.03 16.21
CA PHE A 314 0.23 -11.36 16.89
C PHE A 314 -0.22 -10.54 18.10
N LEU A 315 -1.31 -9.81 17.94
CA LEU A 315 -1.82 -8.85 18.89
C LEU A 315 -3.12 -9.44 19.43
N GLN A 316 -3.24 -9.56 20.76
CA GLN A 316 -4.49 -9.98 21.43
C GLN A 316 -5.59 -8.91 21.31
N ARG A 317 -5.76 -8.34 20.12
CA ARG A 317 -6.66 -7.25 19.75
C ARG A 317 -7.65 -7.80 18.74
N THR A 318 -8.90 -7.96 19.15
CA THR A 318 -9.96 -8.50 18.29
C THR A 318 -10.63 -7.38 17.49
N PHE A 319 -10.79 -7.60 16.19
CA PHE A 319 -11.60 -6.73 15.34
C PHE A 319 -13.05 -7.22 15.33
N ARG A 320 -13.99 -6.29 15.42
CA ARG A 320 -15.42 -6.54 15.17
C ARG A 320 -15.74 -6.08 13.77
N VAL A 321 -16.22 -7.01 12.94
CA VAL A 321 -16.65 -6.74 11.56
C VAL A 321 -18.15 -6.91 11.48
N GLU A 322 -18.87 -5.82 11.22
CA GLU A 322 -20.33 -5.77 11.24
C GLU A 322 -20.84 -5.24 9.92
N ARG A 323 -21.78 -5.96 9.28
CA ARG A 323 -22.48 -5.44 8.11
C ARG A 323 -23.54 -4.44 8.57
N THR A 324 -23.46 -3.22 8.05
CA THR A 324 -24.44 -2.15 8.27
C THR A 324 -25.19 -1.88 6.96
N ASN A 325 -26.27 -1.10 6.98
CA ASN A 325 -27.00 -0.75 5.76
C ASN A 325 -26.07 -0.04 4.75
N GLY A 326 -25.70 -0.72 3.67
CA GLY A 326 -24.89 -0.18 2.57
C GLY A 326 -23.37 -0.16 2.77
N ALA A 327 -22.84 -0.67 3.89
CA ALA A 327 -21.40 -0.73 4.15
C ALA A 327 -21.04 -1.82 5.18
N VAL A 328 -19.75 -2.03 5.40
CA VAL A 328 -19.19 -2.91 6.41
C VAL A 328 -18.36 -2.08 7.36
N LYS A 329 -18.69 -2.12 8.65
CA LYS A 329 -17.94 -1.48 9.72
C LYS A 329 -16.87 -2.42 10.24
N VAL A 330 -15.64 -1.91 10.35
CA VAL A 330 -14.49 -2.58 10.96
C VAL A 330 -14.07 -1.77 12.18
N LEU A 331 -14.19 -2.40 13.36
CA LEU A 331 -13.98 -1.76 14.64
C LEU A 331 -12.88 -2.48 15.42
N LYS A 332 -11.85 -1.74 15.81
CA LYS A 332 -10.93 -2.07 16.91
C LYS A 332 -11.44 -1.31 18.15
N PRO A 333 -12.04 -2.00 19.14
CA PRO A 333 -12.73 -1.36 20.27
C PRO A 333 -11.80 -0.58 21.19
#